data_AF-A0A5B7F7I4-F1
#
_entry.id   AF-A0A5B7F7I4-F1
#
_cell.length_a   1.000
_cell.length_b   1.000
_cell.length_c   1.000
_cell.angle_alpha   90.00
_cell.angle_beta   90.00
_cell.angle_gamma   90.00
#
_symmetry.space_group_name_H-M   'P 1'
#
loop_
_entity.id
_entity.type
_entity.pdbx_description
1 polymer ?
#
loop_
_entity_poly.entity_id
_entity_poly.type
_entity_poly.pdbx_seq_one_letter_code
_entity_poly.pdbx_strand_id
1 'polypeptide(L)'
;MAEIDSSQRVQEILTQATEELKSIKVPNDDQLEYDLGNLLVSSNNTLDETLTRDQEKIDSYLHILARDSIQALLNRVWELPSERIDSDIYVTLPKPATR
;
A
#
# COMPACT_ATOMS: atom_id res chain seq x y z
N MET A 1 3.41 40.82 9.81
CA MET A 1 2.57 40.77 8.60
C MET A 1 3.15 39.87 7.49
N ALA A 2 4.48 39.65 7.42
CA ALA A 2 5.11 38.75 6.43
C ALA A 2 5.05 37.24 6.76
N GLU A 3 4.98 36.85 8.04
CA GLU A 3 4.88 35.42 8.45
C GLU A 3 3.54 34.77 8.08
N ILE A 4 2.45 35.56 8.06
CA ILE A 4 1.10 35.07 7.74
C ILE A 4 1.00 34.66 6.26
N ASP A 5 1.61 35.43 5.36
CA ASP A 5 1.67 35.16 3.91
C ASP A 5 2.50 33.90 3.59
N SER A 6 3.57 33.69 4.37
CA SER A 6 4.47 32.54 4.22
C SER A 6 3.78 31.23 4.62
N SER A 7 3.07 31.24 5.76
CA SER A 7 2.31 30.08 6.26
C SER A 7 1.16 29.70 5.32
N GLN A 8 0.48 30.71 4.76
CA GLN A 8 -0.65 30.51 3.85
C GLN A 8 -0.22 29.87 2.53
N ARG A 9 0.93 30.28 1.97
CA ARG A 9 1.54 29.63 0.80
C ARG A 9 1.96 28.19 1.05
N VAL A 10 2.53 27.88 2.22
CA VAL A 10 2.87 26.50 2.58
C VAL A 10 1.61 25.64 2.63
N GLN A 11 0.52 26.16 3.19
CA GLN A 11 -0.76 25.46 3.26
C GLN A 11 -1.35 25.20 1.87
N GLU A 12 -1.28 26.18 0.96
CA GLU A 12 -1.73 26.03 -0.44
C GLU A 12 -0.93 24.96 -1.20
N ILE A 13 0.40 24.96 -1.07
CA ILE A 13 1.28 23.96 -1.70
C ILE A 13 0.97 22.56 -1.15
N LEU A 14 0.78 22.41 0.17
CA LEU A 14 0.43 21.13 0.77
C LEU A 14 -0.94 20.64 0.32
N THR A 15 -1.93 21.54 0.24
CA THR A 15 -3.29 21.20 -0.21
C THR A 15 -3.29 20.73 -1.66
N GLN A 16 -2.63 21.48 -2.55
CA GLN A 16 -2.51 21.13 -3.96
C GLN A 16 -1.76 19.80 -4.15
N ALA A 17 -0.68 19.58 -3.41
CA ALA A 17 0.04 18.31 -3.43
C ALA A 17 -0.83 17.14 -2.94
N THR A 18 -1.69 17.34 -1.93
CA THR A 18 -2.59 16.29 -1.45
C THR A 18 -3.73 15.95 -2.42
N GLU A 19 -4.21 16.91 -3.20
CA GLU A 19 -5.28 16.68 -4.19
C GLU A 19 -4.80 15.81 -5.37
N GLU A 20 -3.50 15.86 -5.71
CA GLU A 20 -2.90 15.05 -6.78
C GLU A 20 -2.61 13.61 -6.35
N LEU A 21 -2.59 13.32 -5.05
CA LEU A 21 -2.27 11.99 -4.52
C LEU A 21 -3.50 11.08 -4.52
N LYS A 22 -3.41 9.98 -5.27
CA LYS A 22 -4.40 8.90 -5.19
C LYS A 22 -4.32 8.22 -3.82
N SER A 23 -5.47 7.85 -3.27
CA SER A 23 -5.54 7.12 -2.00
C SER A 23 -4.79 5.79 -2.10
N ILE A 24 -3.94 5.53 -1.12
CA ILE A 24 -3.26 4.24 -0.90
C ILE A 24 -3.96 3.39 0.18
N LYS A 25 -5.08 3.87 0.73
CA LYS A 25 -5.80 3.18 1.81
C LYS A 25 -6.47 1.92 1.27
N VAL A 26 -6.18 0.79 1.89
CA VAL A 26 -6.80 -0.50 1.57
C VAL A 26 -7.84 -0.81 2.65
N PRO A 27 -9.07 -1.21 2.29
CA PRO A 27 -10.07 -1.64 3.26
C PRO A 27 -9.62 -2.91 4.02
N ASN A 28 -9.88 -2.97 5.33
CA ASN A 28 -9.61 -4.15 6.17
C ASN A 28 -8.14 -4.63 6.15
N ASP A 29 -7.19 -3.71 5.98
CA ASP A 29 -5.76 -4.03 5.94
C ASP A 29 -5.20 -4.58 7.26
N ASP A 30 -5.92 -4.32 8.36
CA ASP A 30 -5.70 -4.83 9.71
C ASP A 30 -6.02 -6.33 9.86
N GLN A 31 -6.80 -6.88 8.92
CA GLN A 31 -7.18 -8.31 8.91
C GLN A 31 -6.21 -9.16 8.07
N LEU A 32 -5.20 -8.53 7.46
CA LEU A 32 -4.20 -9.21 6.65
C LEU A 32 -3.02 -9.66 7.49
N GLU A 33 -2.48 -10.84 7.17
CA GLU A 33 -1.26 -11.37 7.76
C GLU A 33 -0.07 -11.08 6.83
N TYR A 34 1.03 -10.59 7.39
CA TYR A 34 2.20 -10.19 6.61
C TYR A 34 3.43 -11.01 7.02
N ASP A 35 4.14 -11.53 6.03
CA ASP A 35 5.51 -12.01 6.17
C ASP A 35 6.40 -11.21 5.21
N LEU A 36 6.84 -10.04 5.68
CA LEU A 36 7.66 -9.12 4.91
C LEU A 36 9.03 -9.71 4.56
N GLY A 37 9.51 -10.74 5.29
CA GLY A 37 10.75 -11.43 4.97
C GLY A 37 10.64 -12.26 3.68
N ASN A 38 9.43 -12.69 3.34
CA ASN A 38 9.10 -13.38 2.09
C ASN A 38 8.35 -12.48 1.08
N LEU A 39 8.18 -11.19 1.38
CA LEU A 39 7.31 -10.28 0.61
C LEU A 39 5.91 -10.86 0.40
N LEU A 40 5.36 -11.46 1.45
CA LEU A 40 4.09 -12.17 1.43
C LEU A 40 3.03 -11.41 2.22
N VAL A 41 1.82 -11.38 1.67
CA VAL A 41 0.60 -10.99 2.36
C VAL A 41 -0.45 -12.08 2.16
N SER A 42 -1.09 -12.48 3.25
CA SER A 42 -2.11 -13.53 3.27
C SER A 42 -3.42 -12.94 3.76
N SER A 43 -4.51 -13.32 3.11
CA SER A 43 -5.87 -12.98 3.54
C SER A 43 -6.62 -14.26 3.89
N ASN A 44 -7.20 -14.30 5.08
CA ASN A 44 -8.08 -15.39 5.51
C ASN A 44 -9.55 -15.14 5.12
N ASN A 45 -9.81 -14.12 4.31
CA ASN A 45 -11.15 -13.81 3.84
C ASN A 45 -11.65 -14.87 2.85
N THR A 46 -12.90 -15.29 3.01
CA THR A 46 -13.54 -16.19 2.05
C THR A 46 -13.74 -15.48 0.71
N LEU A 47 -13.38 -16.16 -0.38
CA LEU A 47 -13.66 -15.67 -1.73
C LEU A 47 -15.17 -15.67 -2.00
N ASP A 48 -15.63 -14.70 -2.77
CA ASP A 48 -17.01 -14.66 -3.22
C ASP A 48 -17.25 -15.78 -4.25
N GLU A 49 -17.97 -16.83 -3.85
CA GLU A 49 -18.28 -17.98 -4.69
C GLU A 49 -19.06 -17.60 -5.96
N THR A 50 -19.83 -16.51 -5.92
CA THR A 50 -20.62 -16.06 -7.07
C THR A 50 -19.73 -15.43 -8.13
N LEU A 51 -18.74 -14.62 -7.71
CA LEU A 51 -17.79 -13.97 -8.61
C LEU A 51 -16.72 -14.92 -9.13
N THR A 52 -16.32 -15.91 -8.32
CA THR A 52 -15.33 -16.92 -8.73
C THR A 52 -15.89 -17.96 -9.72
N ARG A 53 -17.22 -18.14 -9.77
CA ARG A 53 -17.88 -19.03 -10.76
C ARG A 53 -18.34 -18.28 -12.02
N ASP A 54 -18.32 -16.95 -12.02
CA ASP A 54 -18.70 -16.12 -13.16
C ASP A 54 -17.49 -15.90 -14.07
N GLN A 55 -17.52 -16.56 -15.24
CA GLN A 55 -16.41 -16.54 -16.20
C GLN A 55 -16.10 -15.14 -16.76
N GLU A 56 -17.08 -14.23 -16.78
CA GLU A 56 -16.88 -12.87 -17.27
C GLU A 56 -16.29 -11.93 -16.21
N LYS A 57 -16.52 -12.24 -14.92
CA LYS A 57 -16.11 -11.37 -13.80
C LYS A 57 -14.87 -11.84 -13.05
N ILE A 58 -14.53 -13.13 -13.12
CA ILE A 58 -13.45 -13.74 -12.33
C ILE A 58 -12.13 -12.97 -12.47
N ASP A 59 -11.74 -12.60 -13.69
CA ASP A 59 -10.47 -11.90 -13.93
C ASP A 59 -10.45 -10.53 -13.24
N SER A 60 -11.52 -9.74 -13.41
CA SER A 60 -11.65 -8.43 -12.76
C SER A 60 -11.68 -8.54 -11.23
N TYR A 61 -12.33 -9.58 -10.70
CA TYR A 61 -12.45 -9.81 -9.27
C TYR A 61 -11.09 -10.17 -8.66
N LEU A 62 -10.39 -11.13 -9.24
CA LEU A 62 -9.04 -11.52 -8.81
C LEU A 62 -8.05 -10.36 -8.97
N HIS A 63 -8.18 -9.56 -10.02
CA HIS A 63 -7.33 -8.38 -10.22
C HIS A 63 -7.52 -7.35 -9.10
N ILE A 64 -8.76 -7.07 -8.70
CA ILE A 64 -9.05 -6.16 -7.58
C ILE A 64 -8.45 -6.72 -6.28
N LEU A 65 -8.69 -8.00 -5.96
CA LEU A 65 -8.12 -8.62 -4.77
C LEU A 65 -6.58 -8.52 -4.76
N ALA A 66 -5.93 -8.89 -5.86
CA ALA A 66 -4.48 -8.84 -5.96
C ALA A 66 -3.94 -7.41 -5.84
N ARG A 67 -4.58 -6.43 -6.51
CA ARG A 67 -4.20 -5.01 -6.44
C ARG A 67 -4.29 -4.48 -5.01
N ASP A 68 -5.37 -4.77 -4.31
CA ASP A 68 -5.59 -4.36 -2.93
C ASP A 68 -4.55 -5.00 -1.99
N SER A 69 -4.32 -6.30 -2.12
CA SER A 69 -3.30 -7.01 -1.34
C SER A 69 -1.89 -6.48 -1.60
N ILE A 70 -1.53 -6.23 -2.86
CA ILE A 70 -0.21 -5.68 -3.22
C ILE A 70 -0.04 -4.26 -2.67
N GLN A 71 -1.08 -3.41 -2.75
CA GLN A 71 -1.04 -2.07 -2.17
C GLN A 71 -0.79 -2.15 -0.65
N ALA A 72 -1.49 -3.05 0.05
CA ALA A 72 -1.31 -3.24 1.49
C ALA A 72 0.10 -3.73 1.83
N LEU A 73 0.63 -4.70 1.07
CA LEU A 73 2.01 -5.19 1.22
C LEU A 73 3.03 -4.06 1.03
N LEU A 74 2.92 -3.29 -0.06
CA LEU A 74 3.86 -2.21 -0.36
C LEU A 74 3.78 -1.06 0.64
N ASN A 75 2.59 -0.76 1.17
CA ASN A 75 2.46 0.21 2.27
C ASN A 75 3.35 -0.20 3.46
N ARG A 76 3.33 -1.49 3.85
CA ARG A 76 4.18 -2.00 4.94
C ARG A 76 5.67 -2.03 4.59
N VAL A 77 6.02 -2.33 3.34
CA VAL A 77 7.42 -2.31 2.89
C VAL A 77 7.99 -0.88 2.95
N TRP A 78 7.19 0.15 2.63
CA TRP A 78 7.59 1.55 2.73
C TRP A 78 7.70 2.09 4.17
N GLU A 79 7.13 1.40 5.14
CA GLU A 79 7.32 1.71 6.57
C GLU A 79 8.64 1.15 7.12
N LEU A 80 9.33 0.25 6.38
CA LEU A 80 10.59 -0.34 6.83
C LEU A 80 11.74 0.68 6.78
N PRO A 81 12.74 0.55 7.66
CA PRO A 81 13.96 1.35 7.59
C PRO A 81 14.64 1.19 6.22
N SER A 82 14.85 2.30 5.52
CA SER A 82 15.55 2.35 4.25
C SER A 82 16.90 3.04 4.38
N GLU A 83 17.86 2.60 3.57
CA GLU A 83 19.18 3.19 3.45
C GLU A 83 19.48 3.51 1.98
N ARG A 84 20.21 4.59 1.74
CA ARG A 84 20.69 4.94 0.41
C ARG A 84 22.14 4.47 0.28
N ILE A 85 22.41 3.61 -0.69
CA ILE A 85 23.75 3.12 -1.02
C ILE A 85 24.01 3.52 -2.47
N ASP A 86 25.08 4.29 -2.70
CA ASP A 86 25.34 4.99 -3.96
C ASP A 86 24.14 5.84 -4.42
N SER A 87 23.50 5.47 -5.54
CA SER A 87 22.31 6.17 -6.08
C SER A 87 20.99 5.44 -5.81
N ASP A 88 21.04 4.26 -5.20
CA ASP A 88 19.88 3.37 -5.04
C ASP A 88 19.35 3.38 -3.60
N ILE A 89 18.07 3.04 -3.43
CA ILE A 89 17.41 2.94 -2.14
C ILE A 89 17.18 1.47 -1.83
N TYR A 90 17.68 1.03 -0.68
CA TYR A 90 17.56 -0.34 -0.19
C TYR A 90 16.70 -0.35 1.07
N VAL A 91 15.99 -1.46 1.26
CA VAL A 91 15.28 -1.76 2.51
C VAL A 91 15.83 -3.07 3.04
N THR A 92 16.09 -3.15 4.33
CA THR A 92 16.44 -4.43 4.97
C THR A 92 15.16 -5.17 5.35
N LEU A 93 14.90 -6.29 4.69
CA LEU A 93 13.76 -7.15 5.02
C LEU A 93 14.00 -7.88 6.36
N PRO A 94 12.95 -8.12 7.16
CA PRO A 94 13.06 -8.96 8.35
C PRO A 94 13.31 -10.42 7.96
N LYS A 95 13.61 -11.27 8.95
CA LYS A 95 13.72 -12.72 8.70
C LYS A 95 12.36 -13.29 8.27
N PRO A 96 12.32 -14.17 7.25
CA PRO A 96 11.12 -14.93 6.88
C PRO A 96 10.47 -15.65 8.06
N ALA A 97 9.14 -15.58 8.16
CA ALA A 97 8.37 -16.17 9.25
C ALA A 97 7.59 -17.44 8.83
N THR A 98 7.17 -17.53 7.56
CA THR A 98 6.49 -18.71 7.02
C THR A 98 7.49 -19.87 6.83
N ARG A 99 7.08 -21.08 7.24
CA ARG A 99 7.89 -22.31 7.21
C ARG A 99 7.44 -23.27 6.12
#